data_AF-A0A2S1Q3Q3-F1
#
_entry.id   AF-A0A2S1Q3Q3-F1
#
_cell.length_a   1.000
_cell.length_b   1.000
_cell.length_c   1.000
_cell.angle_alpha   90.00
_cell.angle_beta   90.00
_cell.angle_gamma   90.00
#
_symmetry.space_group_name_H-M   'P 1'
#
loop_
_entity.id
_entity.type
_entity.pdbx_description
1 polymer ?
#
loop_
_entity_poly.entity_id
_entity_poly.type
_entity_poly.pdbx_seq_one_letter_code
_entity_poly.pdbx_strand_id
1 'polypeptide(L)'
;DDGAETDLDLGHYERFVSHRMSRHSNYTSGQIYEAVIRKERRGEYLGQTVQVIPHVTNEIRSCILAAAEGLDLLIVEIGGTVGDIESLPFLEAIRQLRLTLDPRDTVFVHLTLLPFIRTAGELKT
;
A
#
# COMPACT_ATOMS: atom_id res chain seq x y z
N ASP A 1 7.34 18.77 -5.31
CA ASP A 1 8.27 19.74 -4.68
C ASP A 1 9.48 19.14 -3.95
N ASP A 2 9.53 17.84 -3.64
CA ASP A 2 10.67 17.23 -2.92
C ASP A 2 11.66 16.43 -3.79
N GLY A 3 11.47 16.47 -5.12
CA GLY A 3 12.37 15.87 -6.11
C GLY A 3 12.33 14.35 -6.17
N ALA A 4 11.37 13.69 -5.52
CA ALA A 4 11.20 12.25 -5.59
C ALA A 4 10.62 11.81 -6.95
N GLU A 5 11.25 10.83 -7.59
CA GLU A 5 10.67 10.13 -8.74
C GLU A 5 9.54 9.24 -8.23
N THR A 6 8.33 9.51 -8.70
CA THR A 6 7.09 8.90 -8.19
C THR A 6 6.20 8.46 -9.33
N ASP A 7 5.20 7.64 -9.02
CA ASP A 7 4.22 7.20 -10.00
C ASP A 7 3.44 8.38 -10.61
N LEU A 8 3.06 8.25 -11.88
CA LEU A 8 2.22 9.21 -12.59
C LEU A 8 0.87 9.42 -11.88
N ASP A 9 0.38 8.41 -11.17
CA ASP A 9 -0.90 8.47 -10.45
C ASP A 9 -0.92 9.51 -9.32
N LEU A 10 0.22 9.88 -8.74
CA LEU A 10 0.27 11.00 -7.78
C LEU A 10 -0.19 12.31 -8.42
N GLY A 11 0.11 12.51 -9.71
CA GLY A 11 -0.35 13.68 -10.46
C GLY A 11 -1.87 13.68 -10.69
N HIS A 12 -2.53 12.52 -10.65
CA HIS A 12 -3.99 12.45 -10.60
C HIS A 12 -4.49 12.91 -9.24
N TYR A 13 -3.93 12.39 -8.14
CA TYR A 13 -4.38 12.75 -6.79
C TYR A 13 -4.24 14.23 -6.49
N GLU A 14 -3.10 14.85 -6.81
CA GLU A 14 -2.87 16.29 -6.58
C GLU A 14 -3.88 17.21 -7.30
N ARG A 15 -4.53 16.73 -8.37
CA ARG A 15 -5.58 17.51 -9.05
C ARG A 15 -6.91 17.51 -8.30
N PHE A 16 -7.15 16.50 -7.47
CA PHE A 16 -8.41 16.32 -6.74
C PHE A 16 -8.32 16.68 -5.26
N VAL A 17 -7.12 16.69 -4.67
CA VAL A 17 -6.92 17.07 -3.26
C VAL A 17 -6.03 18.31 -3.13
N SER A 18 -6.32 19.15 -2.12
CA SER A 18 -5.51 20.35 -1.83
C SER A 18 -4.23 20.05 -1.04
N HIS A 19 -3.89 18.77 -0.87
CA HIS A 19 -2.69 18.32 -0.17
C HIS A 19 -1.52 18.18 -1.15
N ARG A 20 -0.33 18.64 -0.75
CA ARG A 20 0.88 18.45 -1.55
C ARG A 20 1.44 17.06 -1.31
N MET A 21 1.68 16.29 -2.36
CA MET A 21 2.26 14.96 -2.20
C MET A 21 3.75 15.05 -1.84
N SER A 22 4.25 14.00 -1.21
CA SER A 22 5.66 13.85 -0.83
C SER A 22 6.18 12.48 -1.22
N ARG A 23 7.47 12.21 -1.02
CA ARG A 23 8.05 10.86 -1.13
C ARG A 23 7.34 9.81 -0.29
N HIS A 24 6.62 10.21 0.77
CA HIS A 24 5.86 9.31 1.63
C HIS A 24 4.48 8.97 1.04
N SER A 25 4.09 9.62 -0.06
CA SER A 25 2.84 9.35 -0.78
C SER A 25 2.98 8.19 -1.76
N ASN A 26 4.19 7.69 -2.04
CA ASN A 26 4.42 6.56 -2.93
C ASN A 26 5.48 5.60 -2.38
N TYR A 27 5.11 4.34 -2.21
CA TYR A 27 6.00 3.27 -1.75
C TYR A 27 5.96 2.11 -2.73
N THR A 28 7.13 1.72 -3.24
CA THR A 28 7.30 0.55 -4.10
C THR A 28 7.79 -0.66 -3.31
N SER A 29 7.53 -1.86 -3.82
CA SER A 29 8.12 -3.09 -3.26
C SER A 29 9.65 -2.98 -3.14
N GLY A 30 10.32 -2.39 -4.14
CA GLY A 30 11.77 -2.19 -4.11
C GLY A 30 12.24 -1.42 -2.86
N GLN A 31 11.58 -0.30 -2.55
CA GLN A 31 11.90 0.52 -1.38
C GLN A 31 11.65 -0.23 -0.07
N ILE A 32 10.54 -0.96 0.03
CA ILE A 32 10.17 -1.75 1.21
C ILE A 32 11.21 -2.84 1.47
N TYR A 33 11.53 -3.65 0.45
CA TYR A 33 12.49 -4.73 0.59
C TYR A 33 13.90 -4.21 0.85
N GLU A 34 14.30 -3.11 0.20
CA GLU A 34 15.58 -2.45 0.49
C GLU A 34 15.67 -2.00 1.95
N ALA A 35 14.61 -1.39 2.50
CA ALA A 35 14.58 -0.95 3.89
C ALA A 35 14.75 -2.15 4.84
N VAL A 36 14.02 -3.24 4.61
CA VAL A 36 14.11 -4.46 5.42
C VAL A 36 15.52 -5.07 5.35
N ILE A 37 16.10 -5.19 4.16
CA ILE A 37 17.46 -5.72 3.97
C ILE A 37 18.50 -4.83 4.65
N ARG A 38 18.35 -3.50 4.57
CA ARG A 38 19.26 -2.57 5.25
C ARG A 38 19.17 -2.71 6.78
N LYS A 39 17.97 -2.88 7.35
CA LYS A 39 17.78 -3.12 8.79
C LYS A 39 18.42 -4.45 9.23
N GLU A 40 18.27 -5.48 8.42
CA GLU A 40 18.92 -6.79 8.62
C GLU A 40 20.44 -6.66 8.70
N ARG A 41 21.06 -6.03 7.69
CA ARG A 41 22.51 -5.85 7.64
C ARG A 41 23.09 -4.99 8.76
N ARG A 42 22.28 -4.13 9.39
CA ARG A 42 22.66 -3.35 10.58
C ARG A 42 22.48 -4.13 11.89
N GLY A 43 21.95 -5.35 11.84
CA GLY A 43 21.71 -6.18 13.00
C GLY A 43 20.46 -5.81 13.80
N GLU A 44 19.52 -5.04 13.24
CA GLU A 44 18.31 -4.60 13.95
C GLU A 44 17.36 -5.76 14.29
N TYR A 45 17.46 -6.88 13.56
CA TYR A 45 16.71 -8.11 13.84
C TYR A 45 17.45 -9.10 14.74
N LEU A 46 18.54 -8.67 15.40
CA LEU A 46 19.27 -9.45 16.42
C LEU A 46 19.70 -10.85 15.94
N GLY A 47 20.04 -10.98 14.66
CA GLY A 47 20.46 -12.26 14.05
C GLY A 47 19.33 -13.27 13.81
N GLN A 48 18.07 -12.88 14.01
CA GLN A 48 16.92 -13.71 13.67
C GLN A 48 16.67 -13.76 12.15
N THR A 49 16.02 -14.83 11.70
CA THR A 49 15.64 -14.98 10.30
C THR A 49 14.63 -13.91 9.89
N VAL A 50 14.97 -13.14 8.86
CA VAL A 50 14.06 -12.18 8.24
C VAL A 50 13.08 -12.90 7.31
N GLN A 51 11.82 -12.53 7.39
CA GLN A 51 10.68 -13.19 6.76
C GLN A 51 9.69 -12.15 6.24
N VAL A 52 8.89 -12.50 5.23
CA VAL A 52 7.82 -11.61 4.71
C VAL A 52 6.87 -11.20 5.84
N ILE A 53 6.37 -12.17 6.60
CA ILE A 53 5.63 -11.94 7.84
C ILE A 53 6.57 -12.30 9.00
N PRO A 54 6.83 -11.40 9.96
CA PRO A 54 6.23 -10.08 10.10
C PRO A 54 7.04 -8.93 9.47
N HIS A 55 8.29 -9.15 9.03
CA HIS A 55 9.23 -8.04 8.80
C HIS A 55 8.83 -7.14 7.62
N VAL A 56 8.50 -7.70 6.46
CA VAL A 56 8.05 -6.93 5.29
C VAL A 56 6.67 -6.31 5.56
N THR A 57 5.74 -7.08 6.12
CA THR A 57 4.40 -6.56 6.44
C THR A 57 4.46 -5.44 7.46
N ASN A 58 5.33 -5.53 8.48
CA ASN A 58 5.53 -4.46 9.45
C ASN A 58 6.16 -3.22 8.84
N GLU A 59 7.08 -3.36 7.89
CA GLU A 59 7.63 -2.22 7.16
C GLU A 59 6.52 -1.49 6.40
N ILE A 60 5.71 -2.21 5.63
CA ILE A 60 4.56 -1.65 4.89
C ILE A 60 3.61 -0.92 5.83
N ARG A 61 3.24 -1.56 6.96
CA ARG A 61 2.38 -0.95 7.97
C ARG A 61 2.96 0.33 8.55
N SER A 62 4.27 0.34 8.82
CA SER A 62 4.95 1.51 9.37
C SER A 62 4.96 2.66 8.37
N CYS A 63 5.18 2.37 7.08
CA CYS A 63 5.08 3.36 6.00
C CYS A 63 3.67 3.97 5.90
N ILE A 64 2.62 3.14 5.95
CA ILE A 64 1.22 3.59 5.91
C ILE A 64 0.90 4.51 7.11
N LEU A 65 1.27 4.09 8.32
CA LEU A 65 0.99 4.86 9.53
C LEU A 65 1.78 6.18 9.56
N ALA A 66 3.03 6.18 9.09
CA ALA A 66 3.82 7.41 8.96
C ALA A 66 3.21 8.37 7.94
N ALA A 67 2.69 7.86 6.82
CA ALA A 67 2.01 8.70 5.80
C ALA A 67 0.69 9.30 6.30
N ALA A 68 0.08 8.73 7.34
CA ALA A 68 -1.15 9.23 7.96
C ALA A 68 -0.91 10.31 9.04
N GLU A 69 0.34 10.56 9.46
CA GLU A 69 0.64 11.44 10.58
C GLU A 69 0.15 12.88 10.32
N GLY A 70 -0.70 13.40 11.21
CA GLY A 70 -1.28 14.74 11.09
C GLY A 70 -2.41 14.88 10.07
N LEU A 71 -2.90 13.78 9.48
CA LEU A 71 -4.04 13.77 8.57
C LEU A 71 -5.30 13.24 9.28
N ASP A 72 -6.46 13.79 8.94
CA ASP A 72 -7.75 13.27 9.39
C ASP A 72 -8.15 11.96 8.67
N LEU A 73 -7.71 11.81 7.41
CA LEU A 73 -8.01 10.68 6.54
C LEU A 73 -6.85 10.42 5.59
N LEU A 74 -6.44 9.14 5.49
CA LEU A 74 -5.51 8.66 4.47
C LEU A 74 -6.22 7.69 3.54
N ILE A 75 -6.12 7.94 2.23
CA ILE A 75 -6.53 6.98 1.20
C ILE A 75 -5.28 6.25 0.74
N VAL A 76 -5.27 4.93 0.88
CA VAL A 76 -4.17 4.06 0.43
C VAL A 76 -4.64 3.28 -0.78
N GLU A 77 -4.04 3.55 -1.93
CA GLU A 77 -4.15 2.70 -3.09
C GLU A 77 -3.12 1.57 -3.00
N ILE A 78 -3.56 0.34 -3.28
CA ILE A 78 -2.65 -0.79 -3.48
C ILE A 78 -2.68 -1.11 -4.97
N GLY A 79 -1.56 -0.86 -5.65
CA GLY A 79 -1.39 -1.21 -7.05
C GLY A 79 -1.40 -2.71 -7.30
N GLY A 80 -1.60 -3.09 -8.56
CA GLY A 80 -1.69 -4.48 -9.01
C GLY A 80 -3.10 -5.06 -8.86
N THR A 81 -3.24 -6.35 -9.19
CA THR A 81 -4.53 -7.05 -9.09
C THR A 81 -4.55 -7.95 -7.86
N VAL A 82 -5.69 -8.00 -7.16
CA VAL A 82 -5.89 -8.98 -6.09
C VAL A 82 -5.82 -10.39 -6.69
N GLY A 83 -4.95 -11.23 -6.13
CA GLY A 83 -4.67 -12.57 -6.64
C GLY A 83 -3.28 -12.71 -7.26
N ASP A 84 -2.65 -11.59 -7.63
CA ASP A 84 -1.25 -11.59 -8.08
C ASP A 84 -0.29 -11.76 -6.90
N ILE A 85 0.83 -12.47 -7.12
CA ILE A 85 1.83 -12.77 -6.08
C ILE A 85 2.41 -11.48 -5.47
N GLU A 86 2.56 -10.44 -6.28
CA GLU A 86 3.19 -9.18 -5.91
C GLU A 86 2.38 -8.39 -4.87
N SER A 87 1.05 -8.51 -4.88
CA SER A 87 0.16 -7.77 -3.97
C SER A 87 0.01 -8.45 -2.60
N LEU A 88 0.39 -9.73 -2.46
CA LEU A 88 0.17 -10.52 -1.24
C LEU A 88 0.74 -9.87 0.04
N PRO A 89 1.98 -9.32 0.07
CA PRO A 89 2.49 -8.66 1.27
C PRO A 89 1.69 -7.40 1.65
N PHE A 90 1.22 -6.62 0.67
CA PHE A 90 0.42 -5.42 0.92
C PHE A 90 -0.96 -5.76 1.45
N LEU A 91 -1.63 -6.77 0.85
CA LEU A 91 -2.93 -7.25 1.31
C LEU A 91 -2.86 -7.79 2.74
N GLU A 92 -1.81 -8.54 3.09
CA GLU A 92 -1.59 -9.00 4.46
C GLU A 92 -1.32 -7.84 5.42
N ALA A 93 -0.53 -6.83 5.01
CA ALA A 93 -0.24 -5.66 5.83
C ALA A 93 -1.51 -4.86 6.17
N ILE A 94 -2.40 -4.61 5.19
CA ILE A 94 -3.66 -3.89 5.46
C ILE A 94 -4.66 -4.75 6.25
N ARG A 95 -4.65 -6.07 6.07
CA ARG A 95 -5.43 -6.99 6.90
C ARG A 95 -4.99 -6.92 8.36
N GLN A 96 -3.68 -6.91 8.62
CA GLN A 96 -3.14 -6.71 9.97
C GLN A 96 -3.48 -5.32 10.52
N LEU A 97 -3.41 -4.24 9.72
CA LEU A 97 -3.82 -2.90 10.16
C LEU A 97 -5.27 -2.85 10.60
N ARG A 98 -6.19 -3.43 9.82
CA ARG A 98 -7.61 -3.54 10.17
C ARG A 98 -7.85 -4.29 11.48
N LEU A 99 -6.99 -5.24 11.83
CA LEU A 99 -7.08 -5.95 13.12
C LEU A 99 -6.50 -5.16 14.29
N THR A 100 -5.55 -4.25 14.04
CA THR A 100 -4.90 -3.45 15.09
C THR A 100 -5.56 -2.09 15.34
N LEU A 101 -6.24 -1.53 14.34
CA LEU A 101 -6.97 -0.26 14.44
C LEU A 101 -8.43 -0.50 14.83
N ASP A 102 -9.13 0.54 15.27
CA ASP A 102 -10.57 0.44 15.51
C ASP A 102 -11.28 0.07 14.18
N PRO A 103 -12.26 -0.85 14.21
CA PRO A 103 -13.04 -1.19 13.02
C PRO A 103 -13.74 0.00 12.34
N ARG A 104 -13.91 1.13 13.03
CA ARG A 104 -14.48 2.38 12.50
C ARG A 104 -13.43 3.26 11.82
N ASP A 105 -12.15 3.07 12.11
CA ASP A 105 -11.05 3.89 11.60
C ASP A 105 -10.45 3.34 10.30
N THR A 106 -11.05 2.29 9.74
CA THR A 106 -10.59 1.65 8.51
C THR A 106 -11.78 1.29 7.61
N VAL A 107 -11.59 1.35 6.30
CA VAL A 107 -12.57 0.91 5.29
C VAL A 107 -11.80 0.30 4.12
N PHE A 108 -12.33 -0.79 3.55
CA PHE A 108 -11.81 -1.38 2.32
C PHE A 108 -12.75 -1.10 1.15
N VAL A 109 -12.19 -0.64 0.04
CA VAL A 109 -12.89 -0.44 -1.23
C VAL A 109 -12.23 -1.32 -2.27
N HIS A 110 -12.99 -2.23 -2.88
CA HIS A 110 -12.49 -3.14 -3.92
C HIS A 110 -13.08 -2.76 -5.27
N LEU A 111 -12.21 -2.45 -6.24
CA LEU A 111 -12.61 -2.12 -7.60
C LEU A 111 -12.70 -3.40 -8.44
N THR A 112 -13.83 -3.59 -9.11
CA THR A 112 -14.05 -4.73 -10.01
C THR A 112 -14.51 -4.27 -11.39
N LEU A 113 -14.19 -5.06 -12.42
CA LEU A 113 -14.65 -4.85 -13.79
C LEU A 113 -15.94 -5.64 -14.02
N LEU A 114 -16.97 -4.97 -14.53
CA LEU A 114 -18.19 -5.60 -15.04
C LEU A 114 -18.15 -5.67 -16.57
N PRO A 115 -17.75 -6.80 -17.17
CA PRO A 115 -17.63 -6.89 -18.62
C PRO A 115 -18.99 -7.02 -19.30
N PHE A 116 -19.15 -6.34 -20.43
CA PHE A 116 -20.30 -6.49 -21.32
C PHE A 116 -20.01 -7.53 -22.41
N ILE A 117 -20.81 -8.60 -22.46
CA ILE A 117 -20.65 -9.67 -23.46
C ILE A 117 -21.61 -9.42 -24.61
N ARG A 118 -21.09 -8.81 -25.68
CA ARG A 118 -21.90 -8.37 -26.84
C ARG A 118 -22.71 -9.50 -27.49
N THR A 119 -22.18 -10.72 -27.53
CA THR A 119 -22.87 -11.89 -28.13
C THR A 119 -24.07 -12.35 -27.32
N ALA A 120 -24.06 -12.14 -26.00
CA ALA A 120 -25.15 -12.47 -25.11
C ALA A 120 -26.07 -11.25 -24.82
N GLY A 121 -25.62 -10.04 -25.13
CA GLY A 121 -26.38 -8.80 -24.92
C GLY A 121 -26.50 -8.39 -23.45
N GLU A 122 -25.63 -8.89 -22.57
CA GLU A 122 -25.75 -8.70 -21.12
C GLU A 122 -24.43 -8.31 -20.45
N LEU A 123 -24.54 -7.62 -19.32
CA LEU A 123 -23.45 -7.40 -18.38
C LEU A 123 -23.25 -8.65 -17.53
N LYS A 124 -22.00 -9.00 -17.26
CA LYS A 124 -21.65 -10.09 -16.33
C LYS A 124 -21.17 -9.50 -15.01
N THR A 125 -21.77 -10.02 -13.94
CA THR A 125 -21.40 -9.76 -12.54
C THR A 125 -20.36 -10.76 -12.07
#